data_AF-A0A4Y7X8U6-F1
#
_entry.id   AF-A0A4Y7X8U6-F1
#
_cell.length_a   1.000
_cell.length_b   1.000
_cell.length_c   1.000
_cell.angle_alpha   90.00
_cell.angle_beta   90.00
_cell.angle_gamma   90.00
#
_symmetry.space_group_name_H-M   'P 1'
#
loop_
_entity.id
_entity.type
_entity.pdbx_description
1 polymer ?
#
loop_
_entity_poly.entity_id
_entity_poly.type
_entity_poly.pdbx_seq_one_letter_code
_entity_poly.pdbx_strand_id
1 'polypeptide(L)'
;MSVIKPTVGRVVLLTISAGYAIKNHLACSDPSQPLAAQIAYVHNDRLVNLTAWDHNGKQFGVTSVRLLQDDEVAPELTGSSFYCEWMPYQKGQAAKTEAAEELLKTNQAATVTPDPSVRLVLPYGTPIKINGIPLALDHEVMVTTHPANVPLIFQKGDEPVVGSSDLVGASSASAESYYTK
;
A
#
# COMPACT_ATOMS: atom_id res chain seq x y z
N MET A 1 -5.42 10.31 13.89
CA MET A 1 -6.42 11.11 13.16
C MET A 1 -5.78 11.60 11.89
N SER A 2 -6.39 11.31 10.75
CA SER A 2 -5.79 11.46 9.43
C SER A 2 -6.13 12.81 8.82
N VAL A 3 -5.11 13.51 8.36
CA VAL A 3 -5.26 14.75 7.61
C VAL A 3 -5.52 14.36 6.16
N ILE A 4 -6.72 14.68 5.65
CA ILE A 4 -7.07 14.38 4.26
C ILE A 4 -6.30 15.37 3.38
N LYS A 5 -5.34 14.86 2.60
CA LYS A 5 -4.55 15.67 1.67
C LYS A 5 -5.44 16.27 0.57
N PRO A 6 -5.49 17.60 0.43
CA PRO A 6 -6.25 18.25 -0.62
C PRO A 6 -5.62 17.99 -2.00
N THR A 7 -6.48 17.79 -2.99
CA THR A 7 -6.07 17.59 -4.39
C THR A 7 -6.97 18.43 -5.30
N VAL A 8 -6.40 18.93 -6.40
CA VAL A 8 -7.12 19.72 -7.39
C VAL A 8 -8.26 18.89 -7.98
N GLY A 9 -9.41 19.53 -8.21
CA GLY A 9 -10.61 18.90 -8.75
C GLY A 9 -11.52 18.24 -7.71
N ARG A 10 -11.10 18.09 -6.45
CA ARG A 10 -12.00 17.62 -5.40
C ARG A 10 -13.03 18.67 -5.03
N VAL A 11 -14.22 18.19 -4.69
CA VAL A 11 -15.35 19.01 -4.27
C VAL A 11 -15.34 19.14 -2.75
N VAL A 12 -15.55 20.36 -2.27
CA VAL A 12 -15.63 20.78 -0.86
C VAL A 12 -16.87 21.65 -0.65
N LEU A 13 -17.24 21.85 0.60
CA LEU A 13 -18.31 22.77 1.01
C LEU A 13 -17.67 24.08 1.45
N LEU A 14 -18.14 25.21 0.92
CA LEU A 14 -17.69 26.55 1.26
C LEU A 14 -18.75 27.25 2.10
N THR A 15 -18.40 27.62 3.32
CA THR A 15 -19.25 28.43 4.18
C THR A 15 -18.75 29.87 4.16
N ILE A 16 -19.66 30.80 3.86
CA ILE A 16 -19.36 32.23 3.79
C ILE A 16 -20.22 33.00 4.80
N SER A 17 -19.65 34.07 5.35
CA SER A 17 -20.41 35.03 6.16
C SER A 17 -21.37 35.86 5.30
N ALA A 18 -22.46 36.35 5.91
CA ALA A 18 -23.40 37.24 5.24
C ALA A 18 -22.73 38.53 4.72
N GLY A 19 -21.79 39.09 5.48
CA GLY A 19 -21.04 40.27 5.05
C GLY A 19 -20.17 40.01 3.82
N TYR A 20 -19.57 38.82 3.71
CA TYR A 20 -18.85 38.42 2.50
C TYR A 20 -19.79 38.28 1.30
N ALA A 21 -20.96 37.66 1.49
CA ALA A 21 -21.96 37.51 0.43
C ALA A 21 -22.45 38.85 -0.11
N ILE A 22 -22.80 39.78 0.78
CA ILE A 22 -23.27 41.13 0.42
C ILE A 22 -22.18 41.90 -0.33
N LYS A 23 -20.95 41.91 0.19
CA LYS A 23 -19.82 42.65 -0.40
C LYS A 23 -19.50 42.19 -1.83
N ASN A 24 -19.65 40.90 -2.11
CA ASN A 24 -19.31 40.30 -3.41
C ASN A 24 -20.54 40.08 -4.30
N HIS A 25 -21.72 40.58 -3.90
CA HIS A 25 -22.98 40.43 -4.63
C HIS A 25 -23.30 38.96 -4.98
N LEU A 26 -23.15 38.08 -3.98
CA LEU A 26 -23.42 36.64 -4.10
C LEU A 26 -24.83 36.32 -3.59
N ALA A 27 -25.51 35.40 -4.29
CA ALA A 27 -26.79 34.89 -3.82
C ALA A 27 -26.59 33.90 -2.67
N CYS A 28 -27.06 34.27 -1.49
CA CYS A 28 -27.06 33.42 -0.30
C CYS A 28 -28.43 33.56 0.39
N SER A 29 -29.41 32.80 -0.10
CA SER A 29 -30.78 32.83 0.43
C SER A 29 -30.92 32.13 1.78
N ASP A 30 -30.09 31.11 2.04
CA ASP A 30 -30.08 30.33 3.27
C ASP A 30 -28.65 30.21 3.79
N PRO A 31 -28.25 30.96 4.82
CA PRO A 31 -26.89 30.92 5.35
C PRO A 31 -26.54 29.61 6.06
N SER A 32 -27.52 28.73 6.33
CA SER A 32 -27.26 27.39 6.88
C SER A 32 -26.81 26.39 5.82
N GLN A 33 -27.00 26.71 4.53
CA GLN A 33 -26.58 25.86 3.42
C GLN A 33 -25.21 26.31 2.91
N PRO A 34 -24.17 25.47 3.02
CA PRO A 34 -22.88 25.80 2.46
C PRO A 34 -22.92 25.71 0.93
N LEU A 35 -22.08 26.52 0.29
CA LEU A 35 -21.94 26.58 -1.15
C LEU A 35 -21.12 25.41 -1.67
N ALA A 36 -21.51 24.86 -2.81
CA ALA A 36 -20.67 23.89 -3.50
C ALA A 36 -19.39 24.59 -4.02
N ALA A 37 -18.24 23.94 -3.85
CA ALA A 37 -16.98 24.46 -4.36
C ALA A 37 -16.04 23.35 -4.81
N GLN A 38 -15.18 23.64 -5.77
CA GLN A 38 -14.14 22.74 -6.27
C GLN A 38 -12.77 23.35 -6.04
N ILE A 39 -11.82 22.52 -5.61
CA ILE A 39 -10.43 22.92 -5.42
C ILE A 39 -9.78 23.21 -6.77
N ALA A 40 -9.45 24.47 -6.99
CA ALA A 40 -8.75 24.94 -8.19
C ALA A 40 -7.21 24.92 -8.00
N TYR A 41 -6.73 25.17 -6.79
CA TYR A 41 -5.29 25.17 -6.47
C TYR A 41 -5.05 24.82 -4.99
N VAL A 42 -3.92 24.18 -4.70
CA VAL A 42 -3.52 23.78 -3.35
C VAL A 42 -2.22 24.51 -2.97
N HIS A 43 -2.25 25.31 -1.92
CA HIS A 43 -1.03 25.92 -1.36
C HIS A 43 -0.35 24.97 -0.37
N ASN A 44 -1.14 24.34 0.49
CA ASN A 44 -0.72 23.33 1.46
C ASN A 44 -1.94 22.51 1.93
N ASP A 45 -1.75 21.60 2.89
CA ASP A 45 -2.80 20.69 3.40
C ASP A 45 -3.99 21.40 4.08
N ARG A 46 -3.88 22.70 4.40
CA ARG A 46 -4.93 23.50 5.07
C ARG A 46 -5.32 24.79 4.33
N LEU A 47 -4.76 25.07 3.15
CA LEU A 47 -5.01 26.31 2.41
C LEU A 47 -5.13 26.06 0.90
N VAL A 48 -6.26 26.46 0.32
CA VAL A 48 -6.61 26.16 -1.07
C VAL A 48 -7.27 27.37 -1.75
N ASN A 49 -7.25 27.39 -3.08
CA ASN A 49 -8.11 28.27 -3.87
C ASN A 49 -9.26 27.45 -4.46
N LEU A 50 -10.43 28.05 -4.52
CA LEU A 50 -11.68 27.40 -4.92
C LEU A 50 -12.36 28.13 -6.07
N THR A 51 -13.05 27.35 -6.90
CA THR A 51 -14.17 27.83 -7.71
C THR A 51 -15.45 27.40 -7.01
N ALA A 52 -16.30 28.35 -6.65
CA ALA A 52 -17.55 28.10 -5.93
C ALA A 52 -18.76 28.56 -6.73
N TRP A 53 -19.91 27.99 -6.41
CA TRP A 53 -21.20 28.35 -6.98
C TRP A 53 -22.09 28.95 -5.90
N ASP A 54 -22.67 30.12 -6.15
CA ASP A 54 -23.66 30.70 -5.25
C ASP A 54 -25.03 29.98 -5.38
N HIS A 55 -26.04 30.38 -4.60
CA HIS A 55 -27.36 29.73 -4.64
C HIS A 55 -28.11 29.90 -5.97
N ASN A 56 -27.70 30.84 -6.81
CA ASN A 56 -28.22 31.01 -8.16
C ASN A 56 -27.42 30.22 -9.21
N GLY A 57 -26.39 29.48 -8.79
CA GLY A 57 -25.49 28.75 -9.68
C GLY A 57 -24.44 29.63 -10.36
N LYS A 58 -24.26 30.89 -9.94
CA LYS A 58 -23.23 31.76 -10.47
C LYS A 58 -21.87 31.33 -9.94
N GLN A 59 -20.92 31.15 -10.85
CA GLN A 59 -19.54 30.81 -10.53
C GLN A 59 -18.75 32.03 -10.05
N PHE A 60 -17.95 31.84 -9.01
CA PHE A 60 -16.98 32.82 -8.53
C PHE A 60 -15.74 32.15 -7.96
N GLY A 61 -14.61 32.86 -8.00
CA GLY A 61 -13.34 32.41 -7.46
C GLY A 61 -13.13 32.92 -6.04
N VAL A 62 -12.60 32.06 -5.16
CA VAL A 62 -12.16 32.44 -3.82
C VAL A 62 -10.75 31.91 -3.59
N THR A 63 -9.85 32.79 -3.17
CA THR A 63 -8.45 32.45 -2.95
C THR A 63 -8.11 32.39 -1.46
N SER A 64 -7.09 31.61 -1.12
CA SER A 64 -6.56 31.51 0.24
C SER A 64 -7.63 31.11 1.26
N VAL A 65 -8.44 30.13 0.89
CA VAL A 65 -9.50 29.57 1.74
C VAL A 65 -8.89 28.55 2.68
N ARG A 66 -9.17 28.70 3.98
CA ARG A 66 -8.80 27.72 5.00
C ARG A 66 -9.67 26.47 4.84
N LEU A 67 -9.02 25.32 4.67
CA LEU A 67 -9.66 24.01 4.65
C LEU A 67 -9.63 23.41 6.06
N LEU A 68 -10.80 23.31 6.67
CA LEU A 68 -10.98 22.68 7.98
C LEU A 68 -10.81 21.16 7.84
N GLN A 69 -10.01 20.63 8.75
CA GLN A 69 -9.83 19.20 8.96
C GLN A 69 -10.71 18.76 10.14
N ASP A 70 -10.89 17.45 10.33
CA ASP A 70 -11.88 16.91 11.29
C ASP A 70 -11.61 17.24 12.77
N ASP A 71 -10.41 17.73 13.09
CA ASP A 71 -9.99 18.15 14.42
C ASP A 71 -10.19 19.65 14.70
N GLU A 72 -10.58 20.45 13.69
CA GLU A 72 -10.67 21.89 13.82
C GLU A 72 -12.09 22.39 14.12
N VAL A 73 -12.18 23.30 15.08
CA VAL A 73 -13.42 24.05 15.32
C VAL A 73 -13.58 25.10 14.23
N ALA A 74 -14.75 25.12 13.60
CA ALA A 74 -15.07 26.14 12.60
C ALA A 74 -14.94 27.55 13.19
N PRO A 75 -14.23 28.48 12.52
CA PRO A 75 -14.11 29.84 13.00
C PRO A 75 -15.48 30.52 12.98
N GLU A 76 -15.69 31.45 13.92
CA GLU A 76 -16.92 32.23 13.95
C GLU A 76 -17.06 33.07 12.67
N LEU A 77 -18.23 33.01 12.05
CA LEU A 77 -18.53 33.69 10.79
C LEU A 77 -18.80 35.18 11.01
N THR A 78 -17.78 35.93 11.42
CA THR A 78 -17.86 37.38 11.65
C THR A 78 -17.33 38.18 10.45
N GLY A 79 -18.00 39.30 10.15
CA GLY A 79 -17.56 40.25 9.13
C GLY A 79 -17.56 39.67 7.70
N SER A 80 -16.37 39.50 7.12
CA SER A 80 -16.15 38.97 5.76
C SER A 80 -15.34 37.67 5.77
N SER A 81 -15.51 36.84 6.80
CA SER A 81 -14.84 35.53 6.90
C SER A 81 -15.51 34.45 6.04
N PHE A 82 -14.72 33.43 5.71
CA PHE A 82 -15.12 32.25 4.96
C PHE A 82 -14.15 31.09 5.27
N TYR A 83 -14.63 29.85 5.19
CA TYR A 83 -13.83 28.64 5.32
C TYR A 83 -14.45 27.52 4.48
N CYS A 84 -13.68 26.48 4.18
CA CYS A 84 -14.21 25.29 3.53
C CYS A 84 -13.98 24.03 4.35
N GLU A 85 -14.80 23.02 4.11
CA GLU A 85 -14.71 21.71 4.75
C GLU A 85 -14.99 20.58 3.75
N TRP A 86 -14.50 19.39 4.07
CA TRP A 86 -14.81 18.19 3.28
C TRP A 86 -16.29 17.84 3.39
N MET A 87 -16.88 17.32 2.31
CA MET A 87 -18.24 16.78 2.40
C MET A 87 -18.30 15.62 3.40
N PRO A 88 -19.38 15.48 4.19
CA PRO A 88 -19.52 14.41 5.17
C PRO A 88 -19.27 13.00 4.60
N TYR A 89 -19.72 12.76 3.36
CA TYR A 89 -19.50 11.49 2.68
C TYR A 89 -18.02 11.20 2.40
N GLN A 90 -17.23 12.22 2.05
CA GLN A 90 -15.79 12.06 1.74
C GLN A 90 -14.99 11.73 3.01
N LYS A 91 -15.34 12.33 4.15
CA LYS A 91 -14.78 11.98 5.47
C LYS A 91 -15.05 10.50 5.80
N GLY A 92 -16.28 10.06 5.56
CA GLY A 92 -16.66 8.65 5.75
C GLY A 92 -15.93 7.66 4.82
N GLN A 93 -15.58 8.07 3.60
CA GLN A 93 -14.79 7.24 2.68
C GLN A 93 -13.29 7.20 3.05
N ALA A 94 -12.73 8.31 3.54
CA ALA A 94 -11.36 8.33 4.05
C ALA A 94 -11.21 7.37 5.25
N ALA A 95 -12.14 7.43 6.20
CA ALA A 95 -12.15 6.53 7.36
C ALA A 95 -12.22 5.03 6.97
N LYS A 96 -12.99 4.69 5.92
CA LYS A 96 -13.08 3.32 5.41
C LYS A 96 -11.77 2.86 4.75
N THR A 97 -11.10 3.76 4.04
CA THR A 97 -9.82 3.46 3.39
C THR A 97 -8.72 3.23 4.43
N GLU A 98 -8.69 4.05 5.48
CA GLU A 98 -7.75 3.89 6.60
C GLU A 98 -7.95 2.56 7.33
N ALA A 99 -9.19 2.18 7.61
CA ALA A 99 -9.50 0.88 8.22
C ALA A 99 -9.10 -0.30 7.30
N ALA A 100 -9.29 -0.18 5.99
CA ALA A 100 -8.88 -1.20 5.02
C ALA A 100 -7.35 -1.31 4.90
N GLU A 101 -6.63 -0.20 4.92
CA GLU A 101 -5.15 -0.19 4.90
C GLU A 101 -4.55 -0.76 6.19
N GLU A 102 -5.16 -0.51 7.36
CA GLU A 102 -4.73 -1.07 8.63
C GLU A 102 -4.93 -2.60 8.67
N LEU A 103 -6.05 -3.10 8.14
CA LEU A 103 -6.29 -4.53 7.96
C LEU A 103 -5.29 -5.15 6.97
N LEU A 104 -4.92 -4.45 5.90
CA LEU A 104 -3.94 -4.96 4.93
C LEU A 104 -2.52 -5.07 5.54
N LYS A 105 -2.10 -4.06 6.31
CA LYS A 105 -0.79 -4.06 7.00
C LYS A 105 -0.73 -5.15 8.08
N THR A 106 -1.83 -5.36 8.81
CA THR A 106 -1.93 -6.41 9.82
C THR A 106 -1.86 -7.80 9.18
N ASN A 107 -2.49 -8.00 8.02
CA ASN A 107 -2.42 -9.27 7.28
C ASN A 107 -1.06 -9.51 6.59
N GLN A 108 -0.26 -8.47 6.31
CA GLN A 108 1.09 -8.62 5.76
C GLN A 108 2.16 -8.86 6.84
N ALA A 109 1.88 -8.57 8.11
CA ALA A 109 2.76 -8.89 9.24
C ALA A 109 2.67 -10.37 9.68
N ALA A 110 1.62 -11.08 9.28
CA ALA A 110 1.51 -12.52 9.42
C ALA A 110 2.09 -13.21 8.18
N THR A 111 3.22 -13.88 8.36
CA THR A 111 3.83 -14.90 7.47
C THR A 111 4.45 -14.44 6.14
N VAL A 112 5.72 -14.02 6.20
CA VAL A 112 6.75 -14.53 5.29
C VAL A 112 7.71 -15.40 6.09
N THR A 113 7.22 -16.50 6.64
CA THR A 113 8.07 -17.68 6.77
C THR A 113 8.08 -18.27 5.37
N PRO A 114 9.22 -18.33 4.66
CA PRO A 114 9.24 -19.01 3.37
C PRO A 114 8.79 -20.44 3.64
N ASP A 115 7.60 -20.78 3.17
CA ASP A 115 7.11 -22.14 3.22
C ASP A 115 8.14 -22.97 2.43
N PRO A 116 8.91 -23.87 3.07
CA PRO A 116 9.99 -24.55 2.39
C PRO A 116 9.35 -25.28 1.22
N SER A 117 9.70 -24.88 0.00
CA SER A 117 9.09 -25.40 -1.21
C SER A 117 10.19 -26.09 -1.99
N VAL A 118 10.00 -27.38 -2.27
CA VAL A 118 10.94 -28.18 -3.06
C VAL A 118 10.47 -28.19 -4.50
N ARG A 119 11.40 -27.98 -5.43
CA ARG A 119 11.16 -28.15 -6.86
C ARG A 119 11.52 -29.57 -7.27
N LEU A 120 10.54 -30.29 -7.79
CA LEU A 120 10.71 -31.61 -8.36
C LEU A 120 10.67 -31.51 -9.87
N VAL A 121 11.68 -32.07 -10.53
CA VAL A 121 11.71 -32.24 -11.98
C VAL A 121 11.17 -33.62 -12.29
N LEU A 122 10.03 -33.68 -12.98
CA LEU A 122 9.41 -34.93 -13.40
C LEU A 122 9.73 -35.16 -14.88
N PRO A 123 10.51 -36.21 -15.22
CA PRO A 123 10.87 -36.48 -16.60
C PRO A 123 9.65 -36.91 -17.43
N TYR A 124 9.79 -36.82 -18.74
CA TYR A 124 8.79 -37.29 -19.71
C TYR A 124 8.32 -38.71 -19.41
N GLY A 125 7.02 -38.95 -19.52
CA GLY A 125 6.41 -40.26 -19.29
C GLY A 125 6.23 -40.65 -17.82
N THR A 126 6.57 -39.77 -16.86
CA THR A 126 6.31 -40.05 -15.44
C THR A 126 4.80 -40.18 -15.20
N PRO A 127 4.34 -41.31 -14.63
CA PRO A 127 2.93 -41.48 -14.30
C PRO A 127 2.59 -40.70 -13.03
N ILE A 128 1.75 -39.68 -13.16
CA ILE A 128 1.25 -38.90 -12.03
C ILE A 128 -0.25 -39.13 -11.85
N LYS A 129 -0.77 -38.84 -10.64
CA LYS A 129 -2.20 -38.83 -10.38
C LYS A 129 -2.63 -37.42 -9.99
N ILE A 130 -3.55 -36.83 -10.75
CA ILE A 130 -4.17 -35.55 -10.40
C ILE A 130 -5.59 -35.87 -9.95
N ASN A 131 -5.91 -35.60 -8.68
CA ASN A 131 -7.22 -35.90 -8.08
C ASN A 131 -7.68 -37.36 -8.27
N GLY A 132 -6.73 -38.30 -8.26
CA GLY A 132 -7.00 -39.73 -8.45
C GLY A 132 -7.04 -40.21 -9.91
N ILE A 133 -6.96 -39.31 -10.88
CA ILE A 133 -6.92 -39.65 -12.31
C ILE A 133 -5.46 -39.86 -12.74
N PRO A 134 -5.09 -41.05 -13.28
CA PRO A 134 -3.75 -41.29 -13.78
C PRO A 134 -3.50 -40.53 -15.09
N LEU A 135 -2.37 -39.83 -15.16
CA LEU A 135 -1.92 -39.08 -16.33
C LEU A 135 -0.43 -39.35 -16.55
N ALA A 136 -0.03 -39.64 -17.78
CA ALA A 136 1.37 -39.67 -18.18
C ALA A 136 1.77 -38.29 -18.70
N LEU A 137 2.90 -37.76 -18.22
CA LEU A 137 3.42 -36.48 -18.69
C LEU A 137 3.92 -36.60 -20.14
N ASP A 138 3.50 -35.67 -20.99
CA ASP A 138 3.90 -35.54 -22.40
C ASP A 138 5.15 -34.66 -22.60
N HIS A 139 5.64 -34.04 -21.53
CA HIS A 139 6.88 -33.26 -21.50
C HIS A 139 7.48 -33.27 -20.07
N GLU A 140 8.69 -32.75 -19.93
CA GLU A 140 9.33 -32.55 -18.63
C GLU A 140 8.61 -31.43 -17.87
N VAL A 141 8.20 -31.70 -16.62
CA VAL A 141 7.42 -30.76 -15.79
C VAL A 141 8.12 -30.48 -14.49
N MET A 142 8.21 -29.20 -14.13
CA MET A 142 8.70 -28.77 -12.82
C MET A 142 7.51 -28.52 -11.88
N VAL A 143 7.45 -29.27 -10.78
CA VAL A 143 6.41 -29.15 -9.76
C VAL A 143 7.00 -28.60 -8.48
N THR A 144 6.34 -27.60 -7.90
CA THR A 144 6.70 -27.07 -6.58
C THR A 144 5.79 -27.69 -5.53
N THR A 145 6.36 -28.30 -4.49
CA THR A 145 5.60 -28.95 -3.42
C THR A 145 6.25 -28.75 -2.06
N HIS A 146 5.44 -28.81 -1.00
CA HIS A 146 5.91 -28.81 0.37
C HIS A 146 6.73 -30.09 0.66
N PRO A 147 7.86 -30.02 1.40
CA PRO A 147 8.76 -31.15 1.67
C PRO A 147 8.08 -32.27 2.43
N ALA A 148 7.09 -31.98 3.28
CA ALA A 148 6.34 -33.02 3.99
C ALA A 148 5.51 -33.93 3.05
N ASN A 149 5.20 -33.47 1.84
CA ASN A 149 4.44 -34.25 0.85
C ASN A 149 5.36 -35.11 -0.05
N VAL A 150 6.68 -35.00 0.11
CA VAL A 150 7.66 -35.73 -0.68
C VAL A 150 8.50 -36.59 0.26
N PRO A 151 8.38 -37.93 0.20
CA PRO A 151 9.31 -38.79 0.92
C PRO A 151 10.71 -38.67 0.30
N LEU A 152 11.56 -37.83 0.89
CA LEU A 152 12.96 -37.68 0.48
C LEU A 152 13.77 -38.86 1.02
N ILE A 153 14.10 -39.82 0.15
CA ILE A 153 15.02 -40.91 0.48
C ILE A 153 16.41 -40.47 -0.01
N PHE A 154 17.27 -40.07 0.92
CA PHE A 154 18.68 -39.85 0.62
C PHE A 154 19.39 -41.21 0.55
N GLN A 155 19.84 -41.61 -0.64
CA GLN A 155 20.80 -42.71 -0.72
C GLN A 155 22.11 -42.24 -0.08
N LYS A 156 22.52 -42.91 1.00
CA LYS A 156 23.86 -42.78 1.58
C LYS A 156 24.84 -43.15 0.46
N GLY A 157 25.52 -42.15 -0.10
CA GLY A 157 26.44 -42.34 -1.22
C GLY A 157 27.48 -43.41 -0.89
N ASP A 158 27.75 -44.27 -1.86
CA ASP A 158 28.86 -45.22 -1.83
C ASP A 158 30.15 -44.48 -1.46
N GLU A 159 30.82 -44.96 -0.41
CA GLU A 159 32.16 -44.48 -0.10
C GLU A 159 33.08 -44.80 -1.28
N PRO A 160 33.98 -43.86 -1.67
CA PRO A 160 34.90 -44.12 -2.77
C PRO A 160 35.81 -45.28 -2.37
N VAL A 161 35.74 -46.37 -3.14
CA VAL A 161 36.68 -47.49 -3.07
C VAL A 161 38.07 -46.94 -3.38
N VAL A 162 38.86 -46.71 -2.33
CA VAL A 162 40.28 -46.35 -2.46
C VAL A 162 41.02 -47.60 -2.94
N GLY A 163 41.27 -47.63 -4.24
CA GLY A 163 42.18 -48.58 -4.86
C GLY A 163 43.59 -48.39 -4.34
N SER A 164 44.15 -49.48 -3.86
CA SER A 164 45.52 -49.67 -3.43
C SER A 164 46.54 -49.32 -4.52
N SER A 165 47.56 -48.53 -4.20
CA SER A 165 48.91 -48.72 -4.74
C SER A 165 49.94 -48.06 -3.82
N ASP A 166 50.70 -48.91 -3.11
CA ASP A 166 51.90 -48.56 -2.38
C ASP A 166 52.96 -47.91 -3.30
N LEU A 167 53.67 -46.89 -2.80
CA LEU A 167 55.08 -47.00 -2.39
C LEU A 167 55.75 -45.62 -2.22
N VAL A 168 56.28 -45.43 -0.99
CA VAL A 168 57.60 -44.86 -0.64
C VAL A 168 57.75 -43.33 -0.55
N GLY A 169 57.87 -42.85 0.69
CA GLY A 169 59.18 -42.44 1.21
C GLY A 169 59.35 -40.99 1.72
N ALA A 170 59.54 -40.87 3.05
CA ALA A 170 60.33 -39.84 3.77
C ALA A 170 59.84 -38.37 3.69
N SER A 171 59.99 -37.47 4.66
CA SER A 171 60.57 -37.39 6.00
C SER A 171 60.32 -35.94 6.49
N SER A 172 60.13 -35.79 7.81
CA SER A 172 60.45 -34.61 8.65
C SER A 172 59.78 -33.24 8.44
N ALA A 173 59.10 -32.81 9.50
CA ALA A 173 59.24 -31.52 10.22
C ALA A 173 59.20 -30.20 9.44
N SER A 174 58.24 -29.32 9.76
CA SER A 174 58.42 -28.27 10.79
C SER A 174 57.20 -27.36 10.84
N ALA A 175 56.96 -26.80 12.02
CA ALA A 175 55.98 -25.77 12.30
C ALA A 175 56.47 -24.38 11.83
N GLU A 176 55.51 -23.46 11.64
CA GLU A 176 55.57 -21.99 11.48
C GLU A 176 54.72 -21.58 10.26
N SER A 177 53.91 -20.52 10.23
CA SER A 177 53.58 -19.47 11.19
C SER A 177 52.54 -18.53 10.54
N TYR A 178 51.90 -17.69 11.36
CA TYR A 178 51.21 -16.42 11.05
C TYR A 178 49.95 -16.42 10.16
N TYR A 179 48.83 -16.05 10.78
CA TYR A 179 48.09 -14.88 10.31
C TYR A 179 47.57 -14.07 11.49
N THR A 180 47.92 -12.79 11.49
CA THR A 180 47.52 -11.76 12.44
C THR A 180 46.56 -10.81 11.73
N LYS A 181 45.57 -10.33 12.49
CA LYS A 181 44.64 -9.20 12.25
C LYS A 181 43.50 -9.41 11.26
#